data_AF-A0A847I3K8-F1
#
_entry.id   AF-A0A847I3K8-F1
#
_cell.length_a   1.000
_cell.length_b   1.000
_cell.length_c   1.000
_cell.angle_alpha   90.00
_cell.angle_beta   90.00
_cell.angle_gamma   90.00
#
_symmetry.space_group_name_H-M   'P 1'
#
loop_
_entity.id
_entity.type
_entity.pdbx_description
1 polymer ?
#
loop_
_entity_poly.entity_id
_entity_poly.type
_entity_poly.pdbx_seq_one_letter_code
_entity_poly.pdbx_strand_id
1 'polypeptide(L)'
;MNFFEWLTTKRKTLATMNVAELRAQEMLLQNERNRMQARVGQLAKDKQKIIAQGAKEKTPELRRTFAQQYDLLHTEQMMIARHLNIRSKEVLTVSRLRMLRESGQMFGGAAGVRPLIRESDLAAIERLIENDRISSEMYQERLDEILRMGAEADESTAGISPAAQELLKIWNDMDAGLIKDTGTAFDEAERRVREREKAVEG
;
A
#
# COMPACT_ATOMS: atom_id res chain seq x y z
N MET A 1 -4.17 -5.73 16.97
CA MET A 1 -3.72 -4.48 17.63
C MET A 1 -2.89 -3.71 16.65
N ASN A 2 -3.36 -2.53 16.26
CA ASN A 2 -2.58 -1.56 15.49
C ASN A 2 -1.50 -0.92 16.39
N PHE A 3 -0.41 -0.39 15.83
CA PHE A 3 0.61 0.43 16.51
C PHE A 3 0.05 1.66 17.21
N PHE A 4 -1.08 2.22 16.74
CA PHE A 4 -1.72 3.39 17.33
C PHE A 4 -2.78 3.08 18.41
N GLU A 5 -3.56 1.99 18.31
CA GLU A 5 -3.88 1.21 19.53
C GLU A 5 -2.53 0.83 20.17
N TRP A 6 -2.33 0.28 21.35
CA TRP A 6 -0.97 0.23 21.93
C TRP A 6 -0.33 1.61 22.21
N LEU A 7 -0.03 2.50 21.25
CA LEU A 7 0.45 3.86 21.55
C LEU A 7 -0.57 4.72 22.30
N THR A 8 -1.85 4.62 21.95
CA THR A 8 -2.94 5.37 22.60
C THR A 8 -3.58 4.61 23.76
N THR A 9 -3.61 3.28 23.72
CA THR A 9 -4.24 2.45 24.77
C THR A 9 -3.29 1.98 25.87
N LYS A 10 -1.96 1.99 25.67
CA LYS A 10 -1.00 1.89 26.78
C LYS A 10 -0.47 3.28 27.09
N ARG A 11 -0.40 3.63 28.37
CA ARG A 11 0.08 4.91 28.93
C ARG A 11 1.52 5.35 28.53
N LYS A 12 2.20 4.64 27.62
CA LYS A 12 3.57 4.92 27.18
C LYS A 12 3.60 5.29 25.69
N THR A 13 3.86 6.56 25.42
CA THR A 13 4.15 7.09 24.08
C THR A 13 5.58 6.72 23.65
N LEU A 14 5.92 6.82 22.36
CA LEU A 14 7.31 6.65 21.86
C LEU A 14 8.31 7.53 22.63
N ALA A 15 7.86 8.67 23.13
CA ALA A 15 8.63 9.61 23.94
C ALA A 15 8.97 9.08 25.35
N THR A 16 8.33 8.01 25.81
CA THR A 16 8.55 7.42 27.16
C THR A 16 9.22 6.03 27.14
N MET A 17 9.43 5.44 25.96
CA MET A 17 9.99 4.09 25.82
C MET A 17 11.50 4.04 25.99
N ASN A 18 12.01 3.10 26.78
CA ASN A 18 13.45 2.88 26.89
C ASN A 18 14.04 2.24 25.60
N VAL A 19 15.36 2.13 25.51
CA VAL A 19 16.05 1.59 24.33
C VAL A 19 15.62 0.16 23.99
N ALA A 20 15.43 -0.70 24.99
CA ALA A 20 15.00 -2.08 24.77
C ALA A 20 13.56 -2.15 24.23
N GLU A 21 12.66 -1.33 24.77
CA GLU A 21 11.28 -1.18 24.29
C GLU A 21 11.25 -0.66 22.84
N LEU A 22 12.06 0.36 22.51
CA LEU A 22 12.18 0.86 21.14
C LEU A 22 12.72 -0.18 20.17
N ARG A 23 13.70 -0.99 20.59
CA ARG A 23 14.25 -2.08 19.76
C ARG A 23 13.22 -3.18 19.50
N ALA A 24 12.44 -3.57 20.52
CA ALA A 24 11.36 -4.53 20.34
C ALA A 24 10.29 -4.00 19.39
N GLN A 25 9.94 -2.71 19.51
CA GLN A 25 8.95 -2.08 18.64
C GLN A 25 9.44 -1.94 17.19
N GLU A 26 10.71 -1.57 16.98
CA GLU A 26 11.34 -1.55 15.66
C GLU A 26 11.25 -2.93 15.01
N MET A 27 11.55 -4.01 15.75
CA MET A 27 11.49 -5.37 15.23
C MET A 27 10.07 -5.79 14.82
N LEU A 28 9.04 -5.42 15.60
CA LEU A 28 7.64 -5.69 15.24
C LEU A 28 7.23 -4.97 13.95
N LEU A 29 7.50 -3.67 13.86
CA LEU A 29 7.19 -2.87 12.68
C LEU A 29 7.97 -3.36 11.44
N GLN A 30 9.22 -3.77 11.62
CA GLN A 30 10.05 -4.35 10.57
C GLN A 30 9.44 -5.65 10.03
N ASN A 31 8.95 -6.52 10.92
CA ASN A 31 8.28 -7.76 10.54
C ASN A 31 6.98 -7.49 9.78
N GLU A 32 6.16 -6.54 10.24
CA GLU A 32 4.94 -6.13 9.54
C GLU A 32 5.23 -5.56 8.15
N ARG A 33 6.20 -4.64 8.05
CA ARG A 33 6.66 -4.07 6.76
C ARG A 33 7.11 -5.16 5.80
N ASN A 34 7.93 -6.11 6.27
CA ASN A 34 8.43 -7.21 5.43
C ASN A 34 7.29 -8.11 4.94
N ARG A 35 6.28 -8.39 5.78
CA ARG A 35 5.08 -9.14 5.37
C ARG A 35 4.28 -8.38 4.31
N MET A 36 4.12 -7.07 4.46
CA MET A 36 3.44 -6.23 3.45
C MET A 36 4.21 -6.21 2.13
N GLN A 37 5.54 -6.09 2.16
CA GLN A 37 6.37 -6.18 0.95
C GLN A 37 6.21 -7.53 0.23
N ALA A 38 6.22 -8.63 0.99
CA ALA A 38 5.99 -9.96 0.43
C ALA A 38 4.59 -10.07 -0.19
N ARG A 39 3.55 -9.51 0.44
CA ARG A 39 2.19 -9.50 -0.09
C ARG A 39 2.07 -8.68 -1.37
N VAL A 40 2.68 -7.49 -1.45
CA VAL A 40 2.74 -6.69 -2.69
C VAL A 40 3.40 -7.48 -3.82
N GLY A 41 4.50 -8.16 -3.54
CA GLY A 41 5.18 -9.02 -4.52
C GLY A 41 4.33 -10.21 -4.97
N GLN A 42 3.55 -10.81 -4.06
CA GLN A 42 2.62 -11.88 -4.40
C GLN A 42 1.47 -11.40 -5.27
N LEU A 43 0.85 -10.25 -4.94
CA LEU A 43 -0.21 -9.64 -5.74
C LEU A 43 0.26 -9.32 -7.17
N ALA A 44 1.49 -8.82 -7.33
CA ALA A 44 2.07 -8.60 -8.65
C ALA A 44 2.17 -9.89 -9.48
N LYS A 45 2.64 -10.99 -8.86
CA LYS A 45 2.69 -12.31 -9.53
C LYS A 45 1.30 -12.82 -9.91
N ASP A 46 0.31 -12.63 -9.03
CA ASP A 46 -1.05 -13.08 -9.30
C ASP A 46 -1.72 -12.25 -10.42
N LYS A 47 -1.47 -10.94 -10.46
CA LYS A 47 -1.85 -10.07 -11.59
C LYS A 47 -1.21 -10.53 -12.91
N GLN A 48 0.09 -10.84 -12.91
CA GLN A 48 0.76 -11.38 -14.10
C GLN A 48 0.13 -12.69 -14.59
N LYS A 49 -0.25 -13.60 -13.68
CA LYS A 49 -0.97 -14.83 -14.04
C LYS A 49 -2.30 -14.53 -14.72
N ILE A 50 -3.07 -13.57 -14.21
CA ILE A 50 -4.35 -13.18 -14.80
C ILE A 50 -4.14 -12.67 -16.24
N ILE A 51 -3.13 -11.85 -16.48
CA ILE A 51 -2.82 -11.37 -17.83
C ILE A 51 -2.48 -12.54 -18.76
N ALA A 52 -1.64 -13.47 -18.31
CA ALA A 52 -1.28 -14.64 -19.10
C ALA A 52 -2.47 -15.58 -19.37
N GLN A 53 -3.42 -15.69 -18.42
CA GLN A 53 -4.66 -16.46 -18.59
C GLN A 53 -5.59 -15.79 -19.59
N GLY A 54 -5.88 -14.49 -19.43
CA GLY A 54 -6.77 -13.77 -20.34
C GLY A 54 -6.22 -13.63 -21.77
N ALA A 55 -4.90 -13.60 -21.94
CA ALA A 55 -4.27 -13.62 -23.27
C ALA A 55 -4.52 -14.96 -24.03
N LYS A 56 -4.60 -16.08 -23.31
CA LYS A 56 -4.90 -17.40 -23.88
C LYS A 56 -6.38 -17.65 -24.06
N GLU A 57 -7.19 -17.04 -23.21
CA GLU A 57 -8.65 -17.13 -23.26
C GLU A 57 -9.19 -16.49 -24.54
N LYS A 58 -10.22 -17.09 -25.15
CA LYS A 58 -10.89 -16.58 -26.36
C LYS A 58 -12.35 -16.24 -26.13
N THR A 59 -12.91 -16.69 -25.01
CA THR A 59 -14.28 -16.40 -24.59
C THR A 59 -14.35 -15.00 -23.98
N PRO A 60 -15.12 -14.06 -24.56
CA PRO A 60 -15.22 -12.70 -24.05
C PRO A 60 -15.70 -12.62 -22.60
N GLU A 61 -16.65 -13.47 -22.21
CA GLU A 61 -17.22 -13.50 -20.87
C GLU A 61 -16.16 -13.86 -19.83
N LEU A 62 -15.34 -14.87 -20.10
CA LEU A 62 -14.24 -15.28 -19.21
C LEU A 62 -13.15 -14.21 -19.12
N ARG A 63 -12.83 -13.53 -20.24
CA ARG A 63 -11.93 -12.37 -20.21
C ARG A 63 -12.47 -11.26 -19.32
N ARG A 64 -13.77 -10.95 -19.38
CA ARG A 64 -14.37 -9.95 -18.47
C ARG A 64 -14.19 -10.34 -17.01
N THR A 65 -14.41 -11.60 -16.65
CA THR A 65 -14.19 -12.10 -15.29
C THR A 65 -12.73 -11.95 -14.86
N PHE A 66 -11.78 -12.30 -15.72
CA PHE A 66 -10.35 -12.10 -15.45
C PHE A 66 -10.00 -10.62 -15.28
N ALA A 67 -10.59 -9.73 -16.07
CA ALA A 67 -10.37 -8.29 -15.95
C ALA A 67 -10.88 -7.73 -14.62
N GLN A 68 -12.05 -8.18 -14.14
CA GLN A 68 -12.56 -7.85 -12.81
C GLN A 68 -11.65 -8.38 -11.70
N GLN A 69 -11.15 -9.62 -11.82
CA GLN A 69 -10.20 -10.17 -10.84
C GLN A 69 -8.89 -9.36 -10.79
N TYR A 70 -8.37 -8.94 -11.95
CA TYR A 70 -7.18 -8.10 -12.00
C TYR A 70 -7.41 -6.76 -11.28
N ASP A 71 -8.57 -6.15 -11.47
CA ASP A 71 -8.93 -4.88 -10.83
C ASP A 71 -9.00 -5.00 -9.29
N LEU A 72 -9.58 -6.09 -8.78
CA LEU A 72 -9.59 -6.39 -7.35
C LEU A 72 -8.17 -6.52 -6.79
N LEU A 73 -7.30 -7.28 -7.47
CA LEU A 73 -5.90 -7.43 -7.04
C LEU A 73 -5.11 -6.11 -7.13
N HIS A 74 -5.40 -5.30 -8.15
CA HIS A 74 -4.79 -3.98 -8.31
C HIS A 74 -5.17 -3.05 -7.16
N THR A 75 -6.46 -2.99 -6.83
CA THR A 75 -6.97 -2.20 -5.70
C THR A 75 -6.33 -2.65 -4.38
N GLU A 76 -6.28 -3.96 -4.12
CA GLU A 76 -5.61 -4.50 -2.93
C GLU A 76 -4.12 -4.09 -2.90
N GLN A 77 -3.43 -4.20 -4.04
CA GLN A 77 -2.01 -3.84 -4.14
C GLN A 77 -1.77 -2.37 -3.82
N MET A 78 -2.60 -1.46 -4.34
CA MET A 78 -2.51 -0.02 -4.08
C MET A 78 -2.74 0.31 -2.61
N MET A 79 -3.73 -0.33 -1.99
CA MET A 79 -4.00 -0.20 -0.56
C MET A 79 -2.81 -0.64 0.30
N ILE A 80 -2.26 -1.82 0.02
CA ILE A 80 -1.11 -2.33 0.76
C ILE A 80 0.13 -1.48 0.50
N ALA A 81 0.31 -0.94 -0.71
CA ALA A 81 1.41 -0.03 -1.02
C ALA A 81 1.34 1.27 -0.19
N ARG A 82 0.13 1.84 -0.02
CA ARG A 82 -0.09 3.00 0.86
C ARG A 82 0.22 2.66 2.33
N HIS A 83 -0.29 1.53 2.85
CA HIS A 83 0.05 1.07 4.20
C HIS A 83 1.53 0.78 4.41
N LEU A 84 2.19 0.21 3.39
CA LEU A 84 3.61 -0.07 3.40
C LEU A 84 4.44 1.22 3.53
N ASN A 85 4.01 2.32 2.90
CA ASN A 85 4.64 3.63 3.03
C ASN A 85 4.57 4.12 4.49
N ILE A 86 3.38 4.07 5.09
CA ILE A 86 3.17 4.43 6.51
C ILE A 86 4.08 3.59 7.42
N ARG A 87 4.03 2.25 7.29
CA ARG A 87 4.85 1.34 8.10
C ARG A 87 6.34 1.59 7.92
N SER A 88 6.78 1.94 6.71
CA SER A 88 8.18 2.27 6.44
C SER A 88 8.61 3.55 7.16
N LYS A 89 7.75 4.57 7.20
CA LYS A 89 7.99 5.81 7.96
C LYS A 89 7.99 5.58 9.47
N GLU A 90 7.10 4.74 9.98
CA GLU A 90 7.07 4.34 11.39
C GLU A 90 8.37 3.65 11.80
N VAL A 91 8.85 2.67 11.01
CA VAL A 91 10.15 2.00 11.24
C VAL A 91 11.29 3.03 11.30
N LEU A 92 11.37 3.93 10.33
CA LEU A 92 12.42 4.97 10.30
C LEU A 92 12.36 5.88 11.53
N THR A 93 11.16 6.24 11.96
CA THR A 93 10.94 7.10 13.14
C THR A 93 11.41 6.41 14.41
N VAL A 94 10.98 5.16 14.65
CA VAL A 94 11.40 4.38 15.82
C VAL A 94 12.90 4.12 15.80
N SER A 95 13.47 3.80 14.64
CA SER A 95 14.91 3.58 14.48
C SER A 95 15.73 4.81 14.86
N ARG A 96 15.33 5.99 14.37
CA ARG A 96 15.97 7.27 14.69
C ARG A 96 15.86 7.60 16.19
N LEU A 97 14.68 7.41 16.79
CA LEU A 97 14.49 7.62 18.22
C LEU A 97 15.36 6.68 19.06
N ARG A 98 15.48 5.41 18.66
CA ARG A 98 16.37 4.45 19.32
C ARG A 98 17.82 4.90 19.25
N MET A 99 18.32 5.25 18.07
CA MET A 99 19.70 5.72 17.88
C MET A 99 20.02 6.95 18.74
N LEU A 100 19.08 7.89 18.84
CA LEU A 100 19.26 9.09 19.67
C LEU A 100 19.31 8.76 21.16
N ARG A 101 18.49 7.82 21.63
CA ARG A 101 18.54 7.39 23.04
C ARG A 101 19.78 6.56 23.35
N GLU A 102 20.17 5.65 22.46
CA GLU A 102 21.41 4.88 22.59
C GLU A 102 22.62 5.82 22.66
N SER A 103 22.65 6.85 21.81
CA SER A 103 23.68 7.88 21.85
C SER A 103 23.63 8.70 23.15
N GLY A 104 22.44 9.12 23.59
CA GLY A 104 22.27 9.83 24.86
C GLY A 104 22.71 9.03 26.09
N GLN A 105 22.52 7.70 26.07
CA GLN A 105 23.00 6.80 27.13
C GLN A 105 24.51 6.58 27.08
N MET A 106 25.11 6.52 25.89
CA MET A 106 26.57 6.39 25.70
C MET A 106 27.34 7.66 26.08
N PHE A 107 26.78 8.85 25.82
CA PHE A 107 27.47 10.14 26.00
C PHE A 107 27.09 10.91 27.26
N GLY A 108 26.23 10.36 28.13
CA GLY A 108 25.80 10.97 29.40
C GLY A 108 26.91 11.20 30.43
N GLY A 109 28.16 10.84 30.13
CA GLY A 109 29.34 11.12 30.96
C GLY A 109 30.22 12.28 30.51
N ALA A 110 30.01 12.86 29.31
CA ALA A 110 30.90 13.90 28.79
C ALA A 110 30.10 15.13 28.34
N ALA A 111 30.29 16.23 29.07
CA ALA A 111 29.67 17.53 28.84
C ALA A 111 29.91 18.06 27.41
N GLY A 112 28.84 18.49 26.73
CA GLY A 112 28.97 19.22 25.46
C GLY A 112 27.70 19.25 24.59
N VAL A 113 26.75 20.11 24.97
CA VAL A 113 25.68 20.75 24.17
C VAL A 113 25.47 20.22 22.74
N ARG A 114 24.38 19.46 22.49
CA ARG A 114 23.63 19.41 21.21
C ARG A 114 22.25 18.76 21.38
N PRO A 115 21.28 19.04 20.48
CA PRO A 115 19.87 19.13 20.84
C PRO A 115 19.26 17.75 21.07
N LEU A 116 18.77 17.53 22.29
CA LEU A 116 17.69 16.56 22.53
C LEU A 116 16.54 16.94 21.58
N ILE A 117 16.04 15.98 20.80
CA ILE A 117 14.78 16.14 20.07
C ILE A 117 13.76 16.71 21.06
N ARG A 118 13.22 17.88 20.75
CA ARG A 118 12.23 18.51 21.62
C ARG A 118 10.92 17.76 21.49
N GLU A 119 10.12 17.77 22.54
CA GLU A 119 8.80 17.17 22.54
C GLU A 119 7.91 17.73 21.41
N SER A 120 8.16 18.99 21.01
CA SER A 120 7.55 19.63 19.84
C SER A 120 7.89 18.96 18.51
N ASP A 121 9.13 18.47 18.35
CA ASP A 121 9.59 17.83 17.11
C ASP A 121 9.00 16.42 17.00
N LEU A 122 8.83 15.74 18.13
CA LEU A 122 8.11 14.46 18.26
C LEU A 122 6.62 14.61 17.91
N ALA A 123 5.95 15.63 18.45
CA ALA A 123 4.56 15.91 18.15
C ALA A 123 4.32 16.28 16.67
N ALA A 124 5.30 16.95 16.04
CA ALA A 124 5.25 17.25 14.61
C ALA A 124 5.36 15.97 13.75
N ILE A 125 6.23 15.03 14.12
CA ILE A 125 6.37 13.74 13.45
C ILE A 125 5.11 12.89 13.61
N GLU A 126 4.50 12.90 14.79
CA GLU A 126 3.25 12.18 15.07
C GLU A 126 2.09 12.66 14.18
N ARG A 127 1.92 13.99 14.04
CA ARG A 127 0.92 14.58 13.12
C ARG A 127 1.16 14.25 11.65
N LEU A 128 2.43 14.21 11.23
CA LEU A 128 2.78 13.84 9.85
C LEU A 128 2.46 12.36 9.54
N ILE A 129 2.48 11.50 10.55
CA ILE A 129 2.09 10.08 10.41
C ILE A 129 0.56 9.93 10.40
N GLU A 130 -0.17 10.74 11.18
CA GLU A 130 -1.64 10.75 11.19
C GLU A 130 -2.26 11.20 9.86
N ASN A 131 -1.75 12.29 9.27
CA ASN A 131 -2.30 12.84 8.02
C ASN A 131 -2.14 11.91 6.81
N ASP A 132 -1.16 11.00 6.83
CA ASP A 132 -0.88 10.06 5.74
C ASP A 132 -1.67 8.75 5.83
N ARG A 133 -2.53 8.63 6.83
CA ARG A 133 -3.23 7.38 7.14
C ARG A 133 -4.53 7.26 6.37
N ILE A 134 -4.73 6.11 5.73
CA ILE A 134 -6.04 5.70 5.24
C ILE A 134 -6.94 5.52 6.46
N SER A 135 -7.98 6.35 6.59
CA SER A 135 -9.02 6.14 7.59
C SER A 135 -9.82 4.87 7.24
N SER A 136 -10.37 4.19 8.24
CA SER A 136 -11.28 3.06 8.01
C SER A 136 -12.49 3.48 7.18
N GLU A 137 -12.85 4.77 7.19
CA GLU A 137 -13.87 5.38 6.34
C GLU A 137 -13.48 5.33 4.86
N MET A 138 -12.23 5.65 4.50
CA MET A 138 -11.78 5.54 3.10
C MET A 138 -11.82 4.10 2.58
N TYR A 139 -11.60 3.11 3.46
CA TYR A 139 -11.75 1.69 3.09
C TYR A 139 -13.21 1.33 2.85
N GLN A 140 -14.13 1.81 3.70
CA GLN A 140 -15.55 1.60 3.52
C GLN A 140 -16.07 2.32 2.27
N GLU A 141 -15.67 3.58 2.03
CA GLU A 141 -16.04 4.31 0.81
C GLU A 141 -15.60 3.59 -0.46
N ARG A 142 -14.37 3.05 -0.51
CA ARG A 142 -13.91 2.28 -1.68
C ARG A 142 -14.60 0.93 -1.79
N LEU A 143 -14.88 0.25 -0.68
CA LEU A 143 -15.65 -0.99 -0.69
C LEU A 143 -17.09 -0.74 -1.18
N ASP A 144 -17.71 0.34 -0.72
CA ASP A 144 -19.05 0.76 -1.09
C ASP A 144 -19.11 1.23 -2.54
N GLU A 145 -18.07 1.88 -3.05
CA GLU A 145 -17.94 2.23 -4.47
C GLU A 145 -17.83 0.97 -5.34
N ILE A 146 -17.07 -0.04 -4.90
CA ILE A 146 -16.97 -1.34 -5.59
C ILE A 146 -18.30 -2.10 -5.55
N LEU A 147 -18.99 -2.11 -4.41
CA LEU A 147 -20.31 -2.73 -4.27
C LEU A 147 -21.38 -2.00 -5.08
N ARG A 148 -21.31 -0.66 -5.18
CA ARG A 148 -22.17 0.15 -6.03
C ARG A 148 -21.92 -0.14 -7.52
N MET A 149 -20.66 -0.21 -7.93
CA MET A 149 -20.30 -0.61 -9.29
C MET A 149 -20.77 -2.04 -9.62
N GLY A 150 -20.74 -2.96 -8.64
CA GLY A 150 -21.28 -4.31 -8.77
C GLY A 150 -22.82 -4.35 -8.86
N ALA A 151 -23.52 -3.45 -8.18
CA ALA A 151 -24.98 -3.33 -8.25
C ALA A 151 -25.47 -2.65 -9.54
N GLU A 152 -24.74 -1.65 -10.05
CA GLU A 152 -25.00 -1.02 -11.35
C GLU A 152 -24.66 -1.96 -12.53
N ALA A 153 -23.81 -2.97 -12.31
CA ALA A 153 -23.39 -3.96 -13.30
C ALA A 153 -24.45 -5.02 -13.63
N ASP A 154 -25.43 -5.27 -12.76
CA ASP A 154 -26.50 -6.25 -13.03
C ASP A 154 -27.58 -5.71 -13.99
N GLU A 155 -27.65 -4.40 -14.24
CA GLU A 155 -28.68 -3.78 -15.09
C GLU A 155 -28.24 -3.42 -16.52
N SER A 156 -26.93 -3.42 -16.85
CA SER A 156 -26.50 -3.17 -18.24
C SER A 156 -25.08 -3.65 -18.55
N THR A 157 -24.78 -3.81 -19.84
CA THR A 157 -23.47 -4.18 -20.43
C THR A 157 -22.32 -3.20 -20.08
N ALA A 158 -22.56 -2.21 -19.21
CA ALA A 158 -21.62 -1.18 -18.75
C ALA A 158 -20.88 -1.51 -17.42
N GLY A 159 -21.05 -2.71 -16.85
CA GLY A 159 -20.51 -3.13 -15.54
C GLY A 159 -19.02 -3.49 -15.45
N ILE A 160 -18.15 -2.86 -16.24
CA ILE A 160 -16.69 -3.15 -16.23
C ILE A 160 -15.95 -1.90 -15.79
N SER A 161 -15.20 -2.01 -14.69
CA SER A 161 -14.44 -0.90 -14.13
C SER A 161 -13.43 -0.33 -15.15
N PRO A 162 -13.03 0.94 -15.01
CA PRO A 162 -12.08 1.57 -15.93
C PRO A 162 -10.76 0.80 -16.06
N ALA A 163 -10.26 0.16 -15.00
CA ALA A 163 -9.05 -0.65 -15.05
C ALA A 163 -9.28 -1.97 -15.81
N ALA A 164 -10.41 -2.62 -15.59
CA ALA A 164 -10.78 -3.82 -16.32
C ALA A 164 -11.00 -3.55 -17.82
N GLN A 165 -11.50 -2.36 -18.20
CA GLN A 165 -11.59 -1.94 -19.60
C GLN A 165 -10.21 -1.79 -20.26
N GLU A 166 -9.23 -1.22 -19.56
CA GLU A 166 -7.85 -1.11 -20.09
C GLU A 166 -7.22 -2.49 -20.29
N LEU A 167 -7.49 -3.43 -19.40
CA LEU A 167 -6.98 -4.79 -19.55
C LEU A 167 -7.59 -5.52 -20.75
N LEU A 168 -8.88 -5.32 -21.01
CA LEU A 168 -9.52 -5.85 -22.23
C LEU A 168 -8.88 -5.27 -23.50
N LYS A 169 -8.56 -3.97 -23.53
CA LYS A 169 -7.84 -3.36 -24.65
C LYS A 169 -6.46 -3.99 -24.84
N ILE A 170 -5.73 -4.25 -23.76
CA ILE A 170 -4.40 -4.88 -23.84
C ILE A 170 -4.48 -6.29 -24.42
N TRP A 171 -5.48 -7.10 -24.04
CA TRP A 171 -5.65 -8.41 -24.68
C TRP A 171 -6.05 -8.32 -26.15
N ASN A 172 -6.81 -7.29 -26.54
CA ASN A 172 -7.08 -7.04 -27.96
C ASN A 172 -5.79 -6.62 -28.71
N ASP A 173 -4.95 -5.78 -28.10
CA ASP A 173 -3.65 -5.38 -28.64
C ASP A 173 -2.71 -6.62 -28.78
N MET A 174 -2.79 -7.57 -27.83
CA MET A 174 -2.08 -8.85 -27.91
C MET A 174 -2.61 -9.74 -29.03
N ASP A 175 -3.93 -9.89 -29.17
CA ASP A 175 -4.54 -10.67 -30.25
C ASP A 175 -4.23 -10.08 -31.64
N ALA A 176 -4.12 -8.75 -31.74
CA ALA A 176 -3.71 -8.04 -32.94
C ALA A 176 -2.19 -8.13 -33.23
N GLY A 177 -1.40 -8.73 -32.33
CA GLY A 177 0.05 -8.85 -32.46
C GLY A 177 0.82 -7.55 -32.21
N LEU A 178 0.15 -6.51 -31.69
CA LEU A 178 0.78 -5.24 -31.31
C LEU A 178 1.62 -5.40 -30.03
N ILE A 179 1.18 -6.27 -29.11
CA ILE A 179 1.92 -6.68 -27.92
C ILE A 179 2.28 -8.15 -28.05
N LYS A 180 3.59 -8.46 -28.02
CA LYS A 180 4.10 -9.79 -28.38
C LYS A 180 4.30 -10.73 -27.21
N ASP A 181 4.45 -10.20 -26.00
CA ASP A 181 4.74 -10.98 -24.80
C ASP A 181 3.92 -10.49 -23.59
N THR A 182 3.70 -11.40 -22.65
CA THR A 182 2.89 -11.16 -21.45
C THR A 182 3.58 -10.23 -20.44
N GLY A 183 4.91 -10.09 -20.50
CA GLY A 183 5.66 -9.15 -19.66
C GLY A 183 5.38 -7.71 -20.07
N THR A 184 5.54 -7.41 -21.36
CA THR A 184 5.17 -6.11 -21.95
C THR A 184 3.69 -5.80 -21.73
N ALA A 185 2.81 -6.80 -21.86
CA ALA A 185 1.38 -6.63 -21.56
C ALA A 185 1.12 -6.23 -20.10
N PHE A 186 1.88 -6.81 -19.15
CA PHE A 186 1.78 -6.46 -17.74
C PHE A 186 2.28 -5.05 -17.45
N ASP A 187 3.44 -4.68 -17.98
CA ASP A 187 4.00 -3.34 -17.77
C ASP A 187 3.09 -2.26 -18.37
N GLU A 188 2.50 -2.53 -19.54
CA GLU A 188 1.54 -1.63 -20.17
C GLU A 188 0.22 -1.53 -19.39
N ALA A 189 -0.26 -2.63 -18.80
CA ALA A 189 -1.43 -2.64 -17.93
C ALA A 189 -1.21 -1.77 -16.69
N GLU A 190 -0.08 -1.98 -16.00
CA GLU A 190 0.31 -1.16 -14.85
C GLU A 190 0.39 0.33 -15.22
N ARG A 191 0.97 0.65 -16.37
CA ARG A 191 1.13 2.03 -16.84
C ARG A 191 -0.23 2.69 -17.10
N ARG A 192 -1.08 2.07 -17.92
CA ARG A 192 -2.39 2.63 -18.32
C ARG A 192 -3.33 2.80 -17.12
N VAL A 193 -3.33 1.84 -16.19
CA VAL A 193 -4.16 1.93 -14.98
C VAL A 193 -3.69 3.07 -14.08
N ARG A 194 -2.38 3.22 -13.83
CA ARG A 194 -1.84 4.31 -13.00
C ARG A 194 -2.01 5.69 -13.63
N GLU A 195 -1.85 5.82 -14.94
CA GLU A 195 -2.06 7.09 -15.65
C GLU A 195 -3.51 7.57 -15.53
N ARG A 196 -4.48 6.64 -15.58
CA ARG A 196 -5.89 6.96 -15.36
C ARG A 196 -6.20 7.37 -13.93
N GLU A 197 -5.66 6.67 -12.93
CA GLU A 197 -5.87 7.04 -11.53
C GLU A 197 -5.40 8.48 -11.25
N LYS A 198 -4.24 8.87 -11.79
CA LYS A 198 -3.73 10.25 -11.68
C LYS A 198 -4.63 11.28 -12.36
N ALA A 199 -5.36 10.89 -13.41
CA ALA A 199 -6.29 11.76 -14.12
C ALA A 199 -7.66 11.90 -13.43
N VAL A 200 -7.99 10.99 -12.50
CA VAL A 200 -9.23 11.04 -11.69
C VAL A 200 -9.00 11.78 -10.37
N GLU A 201 -7.78 11.75 -9.82
CA GLU A 201 -7.41 12.46 -8.59
C GLU A 201 -7.00 13.95 -8.80
N GLY A 202 -6.96 14.44 -10.04
CA GLY A 202 -6.61 15.83 -10.40
C GLY A 202 -7.80 16.66 -10.83
#